data_AF-A0A2N2R6S7-F1
#
_entry.id   AF-A0A2N2R6S7-F1
#
_cell.length_a   1.000
_cell.length_b   1.000
_cell.length_c   1.000
_cell.angle_alpha   90.00
_cell.angle_beta   90.00
_cell.angle_gamma   90.00
#
_symmetry.space_group_name_H-M   'P 1'
#
loop_
_entity.id
_entity.type
_entity.pdbx_description
1 polymer ?
#
loop_
_entity_poly.entity_id
_entity_poly.type
_entity_poly.pdbx_seq_one_letter_code
_entity_poly.pdbx_strand_id
1 'polypeptide(L)'
;MAKIPCFNATQMEAACKVLGDTERGLKGDEIGYILATIGVPDPDAGITKWKRLYNALAHAQNEHHVGNHLILFINEALSPARYISTPELFEWRSDGLNVALAFAGYAVNKDGKVIHSKVSARRSHL
;
A
#
# COMPACT_ATOMS: atom_id res chain seq x y z
N MET A 1 2.91 -14.40 7.93
CA MET A 1 2.90 -13.05 8.55
C MET A 1 1.92 -13.06 9.71
N ALA A 2 2.20 -12.36 10.82
CA ALA A 2 1.24 -12.24 11.93
C ALA A 2 -0.06 -11.54 11.46
N LYS A 3 -1.17 -11.74 12.19
CA LYS A 3 -2.45 -11.10 11.88
C LYS A 3 -2.35 -9.59 12.10
N ILE A 4 -2.57 -8.80 11.06
CA ILE A 4 -2.56 -7.34 11.09
C ILE A 4 -4.01 -6.85 11.24
N PRO A 5 -4.30 -5.89 12.14
CA PRO A 5 -5.61 -5.27 12.24
C PRO A 5 -6.09 -4.69 10.90
N CYS A 6 -7.40 -4.71 10.66
CA CYS A 6 -7.97 -4.08 9.47
C CYS A 6 -7.64 -2.58 9.41
N PHE A 7 -7.33 -2.10 8.21
CA PHE A 7 -7.26 -0.67 7.93
C PHE A 7 -8.67 -0.13 7.73
N ASN A 8 -8.95 1.07 8.23
CA ASN A 8 -10.21 1.73 7.91
C ASN A 8 -10.24 2.21 6.45
N ALA A 9 -11.42 2.58 5.97
CA ALA A 9 -11.62 3.01 4.58
C ALA A 9 -10.67 4.15 4.17
N THR A 10 -10.52 5.18 5.01
CA THR A 10 -9.67 6.34 4.72
C THR A 10 -8.18 5.96 4.61
N GLN A 11 -7.69 5.09 5.50
CA GLN A 11 -6.31 4.59 5.46
C GLN A 11 -6.04 3.78 4.20
N MET A 12 -6.95 2.87 3.85
CA MET A 12 -6.83 2.05 2.66
C MET A 12 -6.90 2.90 1.38
N GLU A 13 -7.84 3.85 1.32
CA GLU A 13 -7.97 4.78 0.19
C GLU A 13 -6.71 5.63 0.00
N ALA A 14 -6.15 6.18 1.09
CA ALA A 14 -4.93 6.98 1.03
C ALA A 14 -3.76 6.19 0.44
N ALA A 15 -3.53 4.95 0.90
CA ALA A 15 -2.49 4.09 0.35
C ALA A 15 -2.75 3.75 -1.12
N CYS A 16 -4.00 3.41 -1.47
CA CYS A 16 -4.38 3.09 -2.84
C CYS A 16 -4.23 4.29 -3.79
N LYS A 17 -4.44 5.53 -3.32
CA LYS A 17 -4.22 6.76 -4.10
C LYS A 17 -2.75 6.99 -4.42
N VAL A 18 -1.85 6.75 -3.47
CA VAL A 18 -0.39 6.84 -3.72
C VAL A 18 0.03 5.78 -4.74
N LEU A 19 -0.39 4.53 -4.55
CA LEU A 19 -0.06 3.42 -5.45
C LEU A 19 -0.72 3.55 -6.82
N GLY A 20 -1.89 4.17 -6.89
CA GLY A 20 -2.68 4.36 -8.10
C GLY A 20 -2.52 5.74 -8.75
N ASP A 21 -1.56 6.55 -8.30
CA ASP A 21 -1.31 7.89 -8.84
C ASP A 21 -1.07 7.87 -10.36
N THR A 22 -1.51 8.92 -11.06
CA THR A 22 -1.49 8.96 -12.52
C THR A 22 -0.06 8.98 -13.08
N GLU A 23 0.83 9.75 -12.47
CA GLU A 23 2.19 9.99 -12.98
C GLU A 23 3.21 9.07 -12.31
N ARG A 24 3.09 8.88 -10.99
CA ARG A 24 4.07 8.20 -10.15
C ARG A 24 3.57 6.89 -9.56
N GLY A 25 2.29 6.55 -9.77
CA GLY A 25 1.72 5.28 -9.34
C GLY A 25 2.17 4.10 -10.20
N LEU A 26 1.78 2.90 -9.78
CA LEU A 26 1.97 1.66 -10.54
C LEU A 26 1.21 1.73 -11.87
N LYS A 27 1.72 1.01 -12.87
CA LYS A 27 1.02 0.76 -14.13
C LYS A 27 -0.07 -0.30 -13.93
N GLY A 28 -1.04 -0.35 -14.84
CA GLY A 28 -2.20 -1.24 -14.73
C GLY A 28 -1.85 -2.72 -14.80
N ASP A 29 -0.79 -3.08 -15.54
CA ASP A 29 -0.21 -4.42 -15.63
C ASP A 29 0.57 -4.78 -14.36
N GLU A 30 1.36 -3.86 -13.80
CA GLU A 30 2.05 -4.04 -12.52
C GLU A 30 1.05 -4.32 -11.38
N ILE A 31 -0.07 -3.59 -11.35
CA ILE A 31 -1.15 -3.81 -10.37
C ILE A 31 -1.71 -5.23 -10.50
N GLY A 32 -2.09 -5.64 -11.71
CA GLY A 32 -2.65 -6.97 -11.94
C GLY A 32 -1.68 -8.08 -11.58
N TYR A 33 -0.40 -7.92 -11.93
CA TYR A 33 0.65 -8.87 -11.57
C TYR A 33 0.83 -9.00 -10.05
N ILE A 34 0.88 -7.89 -9.32
CA ILE A 34 1.05 -7.93 -7.86
C ILE A 34 -0.18 -8.52 -7.17
N LEU A 35 -1.40 -8.14 -7.57
CA LEU A 35 -2.64 -8.72 -7.04
C LEU A 35 -2.66 -10.24 -7.21
N ALA A 36 -2.32 -10.73 -8.41
CA ALA A 36 -2.20 -12.16 -8.68
C ALA A 36 -1.11 -12.83 -7.82
N THR A 37 0.04 -12.18 -7.65
CA THR A 37 1.16 -12.69 -6.82
C THR A 37 0.75 -12.89 -5.36
N ILE A 38 -0.08 -12.00 -4.81
CA ILE A 38 -0.56 -12.09 -3.42
C ILE A 38 -1.89 -12.86 -3.30
N GLY A 39 -2.39 -13.45 -4.38
CA GLY A 39 -3.63 -14.23 -4.39
C GLY A 39 -4.92 -13.42 -4.22
N VAL A 40 -4.90 -12.12 -4.51
CA VAL A 40 -6.08 -11.25 -4.42
C VAL A 40 -6.72 -11.11 -5.80
N PRO A 41 -8.03 -11.42 -5.95
CA PRO A 41 -8.75 -11.21 -7.19
C PRO A 41 -8.76 -9.75 -7.64
N ASP A 42 -8.77 -9.54 -8.94
CA ASP A 42 -8.80 -8.22 -9.55
C ASP A 42 -10.15 -8.00 -10.27
N PRO A 43 -11.18 -7.52 -9.57
CA PRO A 43 -12.55 -7.52 -10.07
C PRO A 43 -12.82 -6.46 -11.14
N ASP A 44 -12.03 -5.38 -11.18
CA ASP A 44 -12.40 -4.15 -11.89
C ASP A 44 -11.22 -3.54 -12.68
N ALA A 45 -10.79 -4.22 -13.74
CA ALA A 45 -9.72 -3.70 -14.61
C ALA A 45 -10.09 -2.39 -15.35
N GLY A 46 -11.38 -2.04 -15.43
CA GLY A 46 -11.91 -0.89 -16.19
C GLY A 46 -12.09 0.42 -15.43
N ILE A 47 -11.82 0.47 -14.11
CA ILE A 47 -11.92 1.69 -13.30
C ILE A 47 -10.56 2.32 -13.04
N THR A 48 -10.53 3.52 -12.45
CA THR A 48 -9.27 4.20 -12.11
C THR A 48 -8.41 3.33 -11.21
N LYS A 49 -7.09 3.29 -11.44
CA LYS A 49 -6.11 2.43 -10.75
C LYS A 49 -6.28 2.36 -9.22
N TRP A 50 -6.44 3.51 -8.56
CA TRP A 50 -6.61 3.55 -7.11
C TRP A 50 -7.92 2.91 -6.63
N LYS A 51 -9.03 3.05 -7.39
CA LYS A 51 -10.32 2.43 -7.05
C LYS A 51 -10.27 0.92 -7.26
N ARG A 52 -9.62 0.47 -8.32
CA ARG A 52 -9.36 -0.95 -8.60
C ARG A 52 -8.60 -1.60 -7.43
N LEU A 53 -7.51 -0.95 -6.97
CA LEU A 53 -6.76 -1.38 -5.80
C LEU A 53 -7.62 -1.39 -4.52
N TYR A 54 -8.36 -0.31 -4.27
CA TYR A 54 -9.21 -0.20 -3.09
C TYR A 54 -10.24 -1.34 -3.05
N ASN A 55 -10.96 -1.58 -4.15
CA ASN A 55 -11.99 -2.62 -4.21
C ASN A 55 -11.40 -4.01 -3.95
N ALA A 56 -10.29 -4.34 -4.63
CA ALA A 56 -9.63 -5.63 -4.48
C ALA A 56 -9.15 -5.87 -3.03
N LEU A 57 -8.46 -4.89 -2.44
CA LEU A 57 -7.90 -5.01 -1.10
C LEU A 57 -8.97 -4.92 0.00
N ALA A 58 -10.00 -4.10 -0.18
CA ALA A 58 -11.12 -4.01 0.74
C ALA A 58 -11.93 -5.31 0.74
N HIS A 59 -12.16 -5.91 -0.42
CA HIS A 59 -12.80 -7.22 -0.53
C HIS A 59 -12.02 -8.27 0.24
N ALA A 60 -10.72 -8.43 -0.04
CA ALA A 60 -9.87 -9.40 0.66
C ALA A 60 -9.80 -9.13 2.18
N GLN A 61 -9.76 -7.87 2.61
CA GLN A 61 -9.79 -7.52 4.03
C GLN A 61 -11.13 -7.90 4.68
N ASN A 62 -12.25 -7.67 4.00
CA ASN A 62 -13.59 -7.97 4.53
C ASN A 62 -13.85 -9.48 4.58
N GLU A 63 -13.34 -10.23 3.62
CA GLU A 63 -13.45 -11.69 3.56
C GLU A 63 -12.64 -12.36 4.67
N HIS A 64 -11.40 -11.91 4.89
CA HIS A 64 -10.47 -12.55 5.82
C HIS A 64 -10.40 -11.87 7.19
N HIS A 65 -11.02 -10.70 7.36
CA HIS A 65 -10.96 -9.87 8.56
C HIS A 65 -9.52 -9.56 9.02
N VAL A 66 -8.66 -9.20 8.05
CA VAL A 66 -7.24 -8.86 8.26
C VAL A 66 -6.72 -7.78 7.32
N GLY A 67 -5.86 -6.90 7.82
CA GLY A 67 -5.16 -5.88 7.02
C GLY A 67 -3.96 -6.41 6.22
N ASN A 68 -3.65 -7.71 6.32
CA ASN A 68 -2.45 -8.32 5.74
C ASN A 68 -2.30 -8.09 4.23
N HIS A 69 -3.40 -8.09 3.47
CA HIS A 69 -3.35 -7.97 2.00
C HIS A 69 -2.83 -6.62 1.53
N LEU A 70 -3.17 -5.51 2.21
CA LEU A 70 -2.60 -4.20 1.90
C LEU A 70 -1.08 -4.20 2.12
N ILE A 71 -0.62 -4.80 3.22
CA ILE A 71 0.79 -4.88 3.55
C ILE A 71 1.57 -5.76 2.58
N LEU A 72 1.02 -6.92 2.21
CA LEU A 72 1.61 -7.79 1.18
C LEU A 72 1.71 -7.05 -0.16
N PHE A 73 0.65 -6.35 -0.57
CA PHE A 73 0.66 -5.56 -1.79
C PHE A 73 1.77 -4.50 -1.78
N ILE A 74 1.87 -3.72 -0.70
CA ILE A 74 2.91 -2.69 -0.57
C ILE A 74 4.31 -3.31 -0.61
N ASN A 75 4.54 -4.41 0.11
CA ASN A 75 5.84 -5.08 0.17
C ASN A 75 6.32 -5.62 -1.19
N GLU A 76 5.39 -5.99 -2.06
CA GLU A 76 5.67 -6.41 -3.44
C GLU A 76 5.85 -5.22 -4.38
N ALA A 77 5.01 -4.19 -4.22
CA ALA A 77 5.08 -2.95 -4.99
C ALA A 77 6.39 -2.19 -4.76
N LEU A 78 6.86 -2.14 -3.51
CA LEU A 78 8.06 -1.43 -3.07
C LEU A 78 9.30 -2.33 -3.05
N SER A 79 9.28 -3.51 -3.68
CA SER A 79 10.50 -4.34 -3.80
C SER A 79 11.64 -3.54 -4.46
N PRO A 80 12.79 -3.32 -3.78
CA PRO A 80 13.85 -2.44 -4.29
C PRO A 80 14.37 -2.82 -5.69
N ALA A 81 14.29 -4.10 -6.04
CA ALA A 81 14.65 -4.59 -7.37
C ALA A 81 13.85 -3.94 -8.52
N ARG A 82 12.64 -3.43 -8.24
CA ARG A 82 11.80 -2.70 -9.22
C ARG A 82 12.29 -1.26 -9.48
N TYR A 83 13.21 -0.75 -8.66
CA TYR A 83 13.61 0.65 -8.63
C TYR A 83 15.11 0.86 -8.84
N ILE A 84 15.83 -0.15 -9.34
CA ILE A 84 17.29 -0.07 -9.58
C ILE A 84 17.65 1.14 -10.45
N SER A 85 16.81 1.48 -11.43
CA SER A 85 17.00 2.61 -12.34
C SER A 85 16.20 3.86 -11.98
N THR A 86 15.35 3.80 -10.94
CA THR A 86 14.41 4.87 -10.56
C THR A 86 14.29 5.02 -9.02
N PRO A 87 15.41 5.22 -8.29
CA PRO A 87 15.40 5.34 -6.84
C PRO A 87 14.54 6.51 -6.33
N GLU A 88 14.45 7.60 -7.07
CA GLU A 88 13.60 8.75 -6.74
C GLU A 88 12.10 8.38 -6.72
N LEU A 89 11.69 7.42 -7.56
CA LEU A 89 10.32 6.92 -7.58
C LEU A 89 10.03 6.01 -6.38
N PHE A 90 11.03 5.26 -5.91
CA PHE A 90 10.94 4.50 -4.67
C PHE A 90 10.70 5.45 -3.49
N GLU A 91 11.54 6.48 -3.36
CA GLU A 91 11.44 7.47 -2.29
C GLU A 91 10.06 8.13 -2.29
N TRP A 92 9.61 8.65 -3.44
CA TRP A 92 8.29 9.30 -3.54
C TRP A 92 7.13 8.39 -3.11
N ARG A 93 7.13 7.13 -3.57
CA ARG A 93 6.09 6.15 -3.20
C ARG A 93 6.16 5.81 -1.72
N SER A 94 7.37 5.60 -1.19
CA SER A 94 7.59 5.26 0.22
C SER A 94 7.15 6.39 1.16
N ASP A 95 7.42 7.65 0.81
CA ASP A 95 7.00 8.83 1.59
C ASP A 95 5.48 9.00 1.60
N GLY A 96 4.84 8.89 0.43
CA GLY A 96 3.38 8.93 0.34
C GLY A 96 2.72 7.81 1.15
N LEU A 97 3.27 6.60 1.08
CA LEU A 97 2.80 5.47 1.88
C LEU A 97 3.04 5.67 3.38
N ASN A 98 4.17 6.24 3.78
CA ASN A 98 4.46 6.55 5.18
C ASN A 98 3.44 7.54 5.76
N VAL A 99 3.05 8.56 5.01
CA VAL A 99 1.97 9.48 5.42
C VAL A 99 0.64 8.73 5.55
N ALA A 100 0.28 7.90 4.56
CA ALA A 100 -0.97 7.13 4.58
C ALA A 100 -1.05 6.12 5.74
N LEU A 101 0.08 5.51 6.11
CA LEU A 101 0.17 4.45 7.12
C LEU A 101 0.44 4.96 8.54
N ALA A 102 0.85 6.23 8.71
CA ALA A 102 1.26 6.78 9.99
C ALA A 102 0.20 6.61 11.09
N PHE A 103 -1.07 6.88 10.77
CA PHE A 103 -2.19 6.75 11.71
C PHE A 103 -2.58 5.30 12.01
N ALA A 104 -2.10 4.34 11.23
CA ALA A 104 -2.25 2.92 11.48
C ALA A 104 -1.06 2.31 12.26
N GLY A 105 -0.02 3.11 12.56
CA GLY A 105 1.16 2.65 13.28
C GLY A 105 2.12 1.81 12.42
N TYR A 106 2.17 2.07 11.11
CA TYR A 106 3.07 1.40 10.17
C TYR A 106 3.88 2.40 9.34
N ALA A 107 5.00 1.94 8.81
CA ALA A 107 5.85 2.68 7.87
C ALA A 107 6.58 1.71 6.92
N VAL A 108 6.87 2.14 5.70
CA VAL A 108 7.77 1.50 4.76
C VAL A 108 9.22 1.82 5.16
N ASN A 109 10.04 0.79 5.33
CA ASN A 109 11.47 0.94 5.60
C ASN A 109 12.28 1.05 4.29
N LYS A 110 13.60 1.25 4.41
CA LYS A 110 14.53 1.34 3.28
C LYS A 110 14.61 0.08 2.40
N ASP A 111 14.17 -1.07 2.91
CA ASP A 111 14.14 -2.34 2.17
C ASP A 111 12.81 -2.53 1.43
N GLY A 112 11.94 -1.51 1.42
CA GLY A 112 10.62 -1.56 0.81
C GLY A 112 9.61 -2.41 1.58
N LYS A 113 9.89 -2.71 2.85
CA LYS A 113 9.04 -3.53 3.71
C LYS A 113 8.30 -2.67 4.72
N VAL A 114 7.01 -2.94 4.87
CA VAL A 114 6.20 -2.32 5.91
C VAL A 114 6.55 -2.93 7.26
N ILE A 115 6.90 -2.07 8.20
CA ILE A 115 7.21 -2.37 9.58
C ILE A 115 6.26 -1.64 10.51
N HIS A 116 6.15 -2.11 11.76
CA HIS A 116 5.52 -1.29 12.80
C HIS A 116 6.35 -0.03 13.02
N SER A 117 5.68 1.11 12.95
CA SER A 117 6.27 2.40 13.29
C SER A 117 5.97 2.69 14.75
N LYS A 118 7.00 3.02 15.54
CA LYS A 118 6.78 3.69 16.81
C LYS A 118 6.23 5.06 16.44
N VAL A 119 4.91 5.25 16.53
CA VAL A 119 4.29 6.57 16.42
C VAL A 119 5.00 7.45 17.44
N SER A 120 5.94 8.28 16.99
CA SER A 120 6.37 9.41 17.79
C SER A 120 5.18 10.34 17.74
N ALA A 121 4.33 10.26 18.76
CA ALA A 121 3.25 11.20 18.94
C ALA A 121 3.86 12.60 18.99
N ARG A 122 3.91 13.30 17.86
CA ARG A 122 3.96 14.77 17.88
C ARG A 122 2.58 15.23 18.34
N ARG A 123 2.33 15.08 19.64
CA ARG A 123 1.48 16.01 20.37
C ARG A 123 2.25 17.33 20.40
N SER A 124 2.06 18.14 19.37
CA SER A 124 2.34 19.56 19.49
C SER A 124 1.24 20.16 20.37
N HIS A 125 1.41 20.05 21.67
CA HIS A 125 0.85 21.01 22.62
C HIS A 125 2.03 21.73 23.23
N LEU A 126 2.25 22.95 22.74
CA LEU A 126 2.57 24.18 23.48
C LEU A 126 2.52 25.33 22.47
#